data_AF-A0A1H9CZN8-F1
#
_entry.id   AF-A0A1H9CZN8-F1
#
_cell.length_a   1.000
_cell.length_b   1.000
_cell.length_c   1.000
_cell.angle_alpha   90.00
_cell.angle_beta   90.00
_cell.angle_gamma   90.00
#
_symmetry.space_group_name_H-M   'P 1'
#
loop_
_entity.id
_entity.type
_entity.pdbx_description
1 polymer ?
#
loop_
_entity_poly.entity_id
_entity_poly.type
_entity_poly.pdbx_seq_one_letter_code
_entity_poly.pdbx_strand_id
1 'polypeptide(L)'
;MVLPAASAFTHLTAAEQYGWWLPSSPAHPVFAAMRRCDPRPRRPGLLVCRHPRSFGFTLRDGIRLTTPAETILAATRDLGVLDLVVLGDSALRLGHVTTTELAIVAGQRRRGAPLLREVVPLLDKRSESTWESIMRVLHGAADIPVEPQHPVHDDDGRFLARADFSVVGTRRLHEYNGSDHRTPEVQDADLRR
;
A
#
# COMPACT_ATOMS: atom_id res chain seq x y z
N MET A 1 9.58 -23.71 10.91
CA MET A 1 8.22 -24.01 10.39
C MET A 1 8.36 -24.64 9.01
N VAL A 2 8.00 -25.90 8.80
CA VAL A 2 8.07 -26.51 7.46
C VAL A 2 6.70 -26.37 6.79
N LEU A 3 6.51 -25.28 6.03
CA LEU A 3 5.47 -25.25 5.01
C LEU A 3 5.91 -26.15 3.84
N PRO A 4 4.99 -26.72 3.04
CA PRO A 4 5.37 -27.42 1.82
C PRO A 4 6.29 -26.56 0.95
N ALA A 5 7.29 -27.15 0.30
CA ALA A 5 8.27 -26.40 -0.51
C ALA A 5 7.62 -25.57 -1.63
N ALA A 6 6.43 -25.96 -2.08
CA ALA A 6 5.64 -25.26 -3.09
C ALA A 6 4.81 -24.07 -2.56
N SER A 7 4.79 -23.83 -1.24
CA SER A 7 4.03 -22.73 -0.64
C SER A 7 4.75 -21.38 -0.75
N ALA A 8 3.99 -20.30 -0.59
CA ALA A 8 4.53 -18.95 -0.44
C ALA A 8 3.76 -18.19 0.64
N PHE A 9 4.39 -17.24 1.34
CA PHE A 9 3.65 -16.29 2.17
C PHE A 9 2.87 -15.30 1.30
N THR A 10 1.79 -14.77 1.83
CA THR A 10 0.84 -13.94 1.08
C THR A 10 0.13 -12.93 2.00
N HIS A 11 -0.80 -12.13 1.46
CA HIS A 11 -1.55 -11.09 2.18
C HIS A 11 -0.61 -10.21 3.03
N LEU A 12 -1.01 -9.88 4.28
CA LEU A 12 -0.23 -9.04 5.18
C LEU A 12 1.14 -9.63 5.53
N THR A 13 1.28 -10.96 5.62
CA THR A 13 2.59 -11.59 5.86
C THR A 13 3.56 -11.31 4.72
N ALA A 14 3.13 -11.41 3.45
CA ALA A 14 4.01 -11.06 2.34
C ALA A 14 4.28 -9.56 2.30
N ALA A 15 3.28 -8.72 2.56
CA ALA A 15 3.44 -7.26 2.60
C ALA A 15 4.47 -6.81 3.63
N GLU A 16 4.45 -7.40 4.82
CA GLU A 16 5.44 -7.17 5.88
C GLU A 16 6.86 -7.53 5.39
N GLN A 17 7.02 -8.70 4.77
CA GLN A 17 8.31 -9.12 4.20
C GLN A 17 8.75 -8.26 3.02
N TYR A 18 7.81 -7.65 2.29
CA TYR A 18 8.13 -6.66 1.28
C TYR A 18 8.57 -5.32 1.86
N GLY A 19 8.32 -5.06 3.15
CA GLY A 19 8.59 -3.77 3.80
C GLY A 19 7.56 -2.70 3.44
N TRP A 20 6.32 -3.10 3.17
CA TRP A 20 5.24 -2.17 2.87
C TRP A 20 4.66 -1.53 4.11
N TRP A 21 4.04 -0.36 3.93
CA TRP A 21 3.16 0.21 4.95
C TRP A 21 2.02 -0.77 5.23
N LEU A 22 1.84 -1.07 6.51
CA LEU A 22 0.76 -1.94 6.98
C LEU A 22 -0.26 -1.11 7.75
N PRO A 23 -1.54 -1.50 7.72
CA PRO A 23 -2.55 -0.93 8.62
C PRO A 23 -2.08 -1.05 10.06
N SER A 24 -2.40 -0.08 10.91
CA SER A 24 -2.06 -0.07 12.34
C SER A 24 -2.78 -1.15 13.18
N SER A 25 -3.35 -2.17 12.53
CA SER A 25 -4.19 -3.21 13.12
C SER A 25 -3.38 -4.19 14.00
N PRO A 26 -3.97 -4.82 15.03
CA PRO A 26 -3.27 -5.78 15.88
C PRO A 26 -2.76 -7.00 15.09
N ALA A 27 -1.83 -7.74 15.70
CA ALA A 27 -1.17 -8.92 15.13
C ALA A 27 -2.12 -9.78 14.28
N HIS A 28 -1.74 -10.00 13.02
CA HIS A 28 -2.47 -10.88 12.11
C HIS A 28 -1.90 -12.31 12.16
N PRO A 29 -2.69 -13.35 11.81
CA PRO A 29 -2.15 -14.69 11.62
C PRO A 29 -1.13 -14.71 10.47
N VAL A 30 -0.24 -15.70 10.45
CA VAL A 30 0.65 -15.93 9.32
C VAL A 30 -0.20 -16.45 8.15
N PHE A 31 -0.12 -15.78 6.99
CA PHE A 31 -0.84 -16.17 5.79
C PHE A 31 0.08 -16.92 4.82
N ALA A 32 -0.34 -18.11 4.39
CA ALA A 32 0.37 -18.92 3.40
C ALA A 32 -0.54 -19.32 2.24
N ALA A 33 -0.04 -19.19 1.02
CA ALA A 33 -0.66 -19.69 -0.22
C ALA A 33 -0.05 -21.05 -0.60
N MET A 34 -0.90 -21.99 -0.99
CA MET A 34 -0.48 -23.31 -1.51
C MET A 34 -1.51 -23.86 -2.50
N ARG A 35 -1.14 -24.91 -3.24
CA ARG A 35 -2.09 -25.56 -4.14
C ARG A 35 -3.06 -26.43 -3.34
N ARG A 36 -4.24 -26.67 -3.89
CA ARG A 36 -5.25 -27.55 -3.27
C ARG A 36 -4.80 -29.00 -3.11
N CYS A 37 -3.89 -29.46 -3.96
CA CYS A 37 -3.32 -30.81 -3.92
C CYS A 37 -2.20 -30.96 -2.89
N ASP A 38 -1.66 -29.87 -2.34
CA ASP A 38 -0.58 -29.95 -1.36
C ASP A 38 -1.15 -30.28 0.04
N PRO A 39 -0.43 -31.05 0.88
CA PRO A 39 -0.88 -31.39 2.23
C PRO A 39 -1.05 -30.14 3.08
N ARG A 40 -2.22 -29.98 3.70
CA ARG A 40 -2.54 -28.79 4.51
C ARG A 40 -1.94 -28.92 5.92
N PRO A 41 -0.99 -28.04 6.32
CA PRO A 41 -0.56 -27.96 7.70
C PRO A 41 -1.69 -27.44 8.59
N ARG A 42 -1.82 -28.00 9.80
CA ARG A 42 -2.74 -27.50 10.84
C ARG A 42 -1.90 -26.96 11.99
N ARG A 43 -1.87 -25.63 12.15
CA ARG A 43 -1.20 -24.96 13.27
C ARG A 43 -2.01 -23.74 13.72
N PRO A 44 -2.09 -23.49 15.05
CA PRO A 44 -2.61 -22.22 15.57
C PRO A 44 -1.86 -21.03 14.93
N GLY A 45 -2.58 -19.96 14.60
CA GLY A 45 -2.01 -18.75 14.01
C GLY A 45 -1.62 -18.84 12.53
N LEU A 46 -1.85 -19.96 11.84
CA LEU A 46 -1.59 -20.11 10.39
C LEU A 46 -2.90 -20.15 9.59
N LEU A 47 -3.11 -19.16 8.71
CA LEU A 47 -4.18 -19.15 7.73
C LEU A 47 -3.66 -19.56 6.34
N VAL A 48 -4.26 -20.60 5.78
CA VAL A 48 -3.84 -21.17 4.50
C VAL A 48 -4.87 -20.86 3.42
N CYS A 49 -4.45 -20.06 2.43
CA CYS A 49 -5.18 -19.87 1.18
C CYS A 49 -4.82 -20.98 0.18
N ARG A 50 -5.84 -21.67 -0.35
CA ARG A 50 -5.64 -22.78 -1.28
C ARG A 50 -6.11 -22.46 -2.69
N HIS A 51 -5.19 -22.57 -3.63
CA HIS A 51 -5.42 -22.24 -5.04
C HIS A 51 -5.60 -23.52 -5.87
N PRO A 52 -6.57 -23.55 -6.82
CA PRO A 52 -6.76 -24.70 -7.71
C PRO A 52 -5.66 -24.82 -8.77
N ARG A 53 -4.92 -23.74 -9.05
CA ARG A 53 -3.82 -23.66 -10.01
C ARG A 53 -2.58 -23.09 -9.33
N SER A 54 -1.44 -23.12 -10.01
CA SER A 54 -0.26 -22.37 -9.60
C SER A 54 -0.58 -20.88 -9.51
N PHE A 55 0.16 -20.20 -8.63
CA PHE A 55 0.12 -18.76 -8.43
C PHE A 55 1.54 -18.23 -8.60
N GLY A 56 1.67 -16.95 -9.00
CA GLY A 56 2.97 -16.31 -9.11
C GLY A 56 3.63 -16.17 -7.74
N PHE A 57 4.93 -16.45 -7.67
CA PHE A 57 5.74 -16.20 -6.47
C PHE A 57 7.10 -15.62 -6.85
N THR A 58 7.72 -14.93 -5.89
CA THR A 58 9.11 -14.46 -5.95
C THR A 58 9.88 -15.00 -4.74
N LEU A 59 11.19 -15.14 -4.87
CA LEU A 59 12.07 -15.45 -3.75
C LEU A 59 12.68 -14.16 -3.18
N ARG A 60 12.58 -13.98 -1.88
CA ARG A 60 13.23 -12.89 -1.13
C ARG A 60 13.84 -13.49 0.13
N ASP A 61 15.14 -13.33 0.32
CA ASP A 61 15.88 -13.88 1.47
C ASP A 61 15.65 -15.40 1.70
N GLY A 62 15.57 -16.16 0.60
CA GLY A 62 15.32 -17.60 0.63
C GLY A 62 13.87 -18.01 0.93
N ILE A 63 12.96 -17.04 1.09
CA ILE A 63 11.55 -17.24 1.40
C ILE A 63 10.71 -16.98 0.15
N ARG A 64 9.73 -17.85 -0.11
CA ARG A 64 8.75 -17.66 -1.19
C ARG A 64 7.66 -16.71 -0.74
N LEU A 65 7.44 -15.64 -1.49
CA LEU A 65 6.34 -14.69 -1.33
C LEU A 65 5.47 -14.72 -2.58
N THR A 66 4.14 -14.58 -2.47
CA THR A 66 3.31 -14.31 -3.65
C THR A 66 3.77 -13.03 -4.32
N THR A 67 3.73 -12.95 -5.66
CA THR A 67 4.17 -11.73 -6.36
C THR A 67 3.46 -10.48 -5.79
N PRO A 68 4.04 -9.28 -5.89
CA PRO A 68 3.42 -8.07 -5.36
C PRO A 68 1.95 -7.87 -5.76
N ALA A 69 1.61 -8.05 -7.03
CA ALA A 69 0.23 -7.96 -7.51
C ALA A 69 -0.69 -9.05 -6.93
N GLU A 70 -0.19 -10.28 -6.78
CA GLU A 70 -0.93 -11.38 -6.12
C GLU A 70 -1.14 -11.11 -4.63
N THR A 71 -0.14 -10.53 -3.96
CA THR A 71 -0.20 -10.16 -2.55
C THR A 71 -1.27 -9.10 -2.29
N ILE A 72 -1.31 -8.04 -3.11
CA ILE A 72 -2.33 -6.98 -3.00
C ILE A 72 -3.72 -7.55 -3.31
N LEU A 73 -3.88 -8.33 -4.40
CA LEU A 73 -5.16 -8.99 -4.69
C LEU A 73 -5.61 -9.88 -3.52
N ALA A 74 -4.69 -10.59 -2.90
CA ALA A 74 -5.01 -11.44 -1.77
C ALA A 74 -5.47 -10.62 -0.56
N ALA A 75 -4.75 -9.53 -0.23
CA ALA A 75 -5.08 -8.63 0.87
C ALA A 75 -6.49 -7.99 0.76
N THR A 76 -7.05 -7.85 -0.44
CA THR A 76 -8.45 -7.38 -0.63
C THR A 76 -9.53 -8.22 0.07
N ARG A 77 -9.17 -9.42 0.55
CA ARG A 77 -10.10 -10.28 1.28
C ARG A 77 -10.21 -9.92 2.76
N ASP A 78 -9.21 -9.20 3.27
CA ASP A 78 -9.03 -8.91 4.69
C ASP A 78 -9.05 -7.40 4.97
N LEU A 79 -8.83 -6.56 3.96
CA LEU A 79 -8.65 -5.11 4.09
C LEU A 79 -9.75 -4.31 3.38
N GLY A 80 -10.05 -3.13 3.93
CA GLY A 80 -10.90 -2.12 3.30
C GLY A 80 -10.13 -1.23 2.31
N VAL A 81 -10.85 -0.33 1.64
CA VAL A 81 -10.29 0.54 0.57
C VAL A 81 -9.09 1.35 1.07
N LEU A 82 -9.19 2.04 2.21
CA LEU A 82 -8.12 2.91 2.72
C LEU A 82 -6.83 2.12 2.99
N ASP A 83 -6.94 0.99 3.68
CA ASP A 83 -5.81 0.10 3.96
C ASP A 83 -5.17 -0.44 2.68
N LEU A 84 -5.98 -0.76 1.68
CA LEU A 84 -5.49 -1.23 0.38
C LEU A 84 -4.80 -0.12 -0.41
N VAL A 85 -5.26 1.12 -0.31
CA VAL A 85 -4.59 2.27 -0.93
C VAL A 85 -3.22 2.50 -0.29
N VAL A 86 -3.15 2.48 1.05
CA VAL A 86 -1.88 2.57 1.78
C VAL A 86 -0.90 1.47 1.35
N LEU A 87 -1.38 0.22 1.34
CA LEU A 87 -0.58 -0.94 0.94
C LEU A 87 -0.10 -0.81 -0.52
N GLY A 88 -1.00 -0.41 -1.41
CA GLY A 88 -0.76 -0.26 -2.84
C GLY A 88 0.20 0.86 -3.17
N ASP A 89 0.02 2.05 -2.57
CA ASP A 89 0.92 3.20 -2.74
C ASP A 89 2.33 2.86 -2.25
N SER A 90 2.44 2.19 -1.09
CA SER A 90 3.73 1.72 -0.60
C SER A 90 4.43 0.79 -1.59
N ALA A 91 3.68 -0.13 -2.21
CA ALA A 91 4.22 -1.06 -3.20
C ALA A 91 4.64 -0.36 -4.50
N LEU A 92 3.86 0.61 -4.97
CA LEU A 92 4.16 1.43 -6.15
C LEU A 92 5.39 2.32 -5.91
N ARG A 93 5.45 2.98 -4.74
CA ARG A 93 6.56 3.86 -4.34
C ARG A 93 7.89 3.12 -4.31
N LEU A 94 7.89 1.89 -3.80
CA LEU A 94 9.07 1.01 -3.78
C LEU A 94 9.37 0.34 -5.13
N GLY A 95 8.53 0.56 -6.15
CA GLY A 95 8.70 -0.06 -7.47
C GLY A 95 8.49 -1.56 -7.49
N HIS A 96 7.82 -2.15 -6.50
CA HIS A 96 7.55 -3.58 -6.44
C HIS A 96 6.43 -4.01 -7.39
N VAL A 97 5.57 -3.08 -7.80
CA VAL A 97 4.45 -3.33 -8.71
C VAL A 97 4.15 -2.08 -9.53
N THR A 98 3.45 -2.25 -10.63
CA THR A 98 2.88 -1.18 -11.46
C THR A 98 1.35 -1.22 -11.43
N THR A 99 0.70 -0.08 -11.72
CA THR A 99 -0.76 -0.02 -11.87
C THR A 99 -1.26 -0.93 -12.99
N THR A 100 -0.48 -1.11 -14.05
CA THR A 100 -0.76 -2.06 -15.14
C THR A 100 -0.81 -3.51 -14.66
N GLU A 101 0.17 -3.94 -13.85
CA GLU A 101 0.18 -5.30 -13.28
C GLU A 101 -1.02 -5.53 -12.36
N LEU A 102 -1.37 -4.53 -11.55
CA LEU A 102 -2.56 -4.58 -10.71
C LEU A 102 -3.85 -4.67 -11.54
N ALA A 103 -3.95 -3.88 -12.61
CA ALA A 103 -5.10 -3.93 -13.52
C ALA A 103 -5.23 -5.30 -14.22
N ILE A 104 -4.11 -5.91 -14.63
CA ILE A 104 -4.09 -7.26 -15.23
C ILE A 104 -4.65 -8.29 -14.23
N VAL A 105 -4.19 -8.26 -12.98
CA VAL A 105 -4.65 -9.19 -11.95
C VAL A 105 -6.12 -8.91 -11.56
N ALA A 106 -6.53 -7.64 -11.50
CA ALA A 106 -7.90 -7.21 -11.23
C ALA A 106 -8.87 -7.53 -12.38
N GLY A 107 -8.38 -7.72 -13.61
CA GLY A 107 -9.18 -8.17 -14.76
C GLY A 107 -9.58 -9.65 -14.69
N GLN A 108 -8.93 -10.44 -13.83
CA GLN A 108 -9.22 -11.86 -13.69
C GLN A 108 -10.50 -12.10 -12.86
N ARG A 109 -11.25 -13.17 -13.17
CA ARG A 109 -12.44 -13.58 -12.40
C ARG A 109 -12.03 -14.26 -11.09
N ARG A 110 -11.54 -13.45 -10.13
CA ARG A 110 -11.03 -13.92 -8.84
C ARG A 110 -11.70 -13.19 -7.68
N ARG A 111 -11.80 -13.85 -6.53
CA ARG A 111 -12.24 -13.20 -5.28
C ARG A 111 -11.30 -12.04 -4.99
N GLY A 112 -11.87 -10.88 -4.67
CA GLY A 112 -11.11 -9.65 -4.41
C GLY A 112 -10.90 -8.75 -5.63
N ALA A 113 -11.05 -9.30 -6.84
CA ALA A 113 -10.85 -8.53 -8.07
C ALA A 113 -11.80 -7.32 -8.23
N PRO A 114 -13.09 -7.39 -7.83
CA PRO A 114 -13.96 -6.20 -7.85
C PRO A 114 -13.42 -5.05 -7.01
N LEU A 115 -13.08 -5.31 -5.74
CA LEU A 115 -12.51 -4.30 -4.85
C LEU A 115 -11.15 -3.78 -5.36
N LEU A 116 -10.32 -4.66 -5.93
CA LEU A 116 -9.05 -4.22 -6.51
C LEU A 116 -9.27 -3.25 -7.69
N ARG A 117 -10.30 -3.44 -8.51
CA ARG A 117 -10.63 -2.49 -9.60
C ARG A 117 -11.09 -1.14 -9.09
N GLU A 118 -11.73 -1.08 -7.92
CA GLU A 118 -12.09 0.18 -7.25
C GLU A 118 -10.87 0.87 -6.64
N VAL A 119 -9.90 0.10 -6.13
CA VAL A 119 -8.69 0.62 -5.49
C VAL A 119 -7.66 1.12 -6.50
N VAL A 120 -7.43 0.43 -7.62
CA VAL A 120 -6.35 0.78 -8.58
C VAL A 120 -6.39 2.25 -9.05
N PRO A 121 -7.55 2.84 -9.39
CA PRO A 121 -7.65 4.26 -9.75
C PRO A 121 -7.31 5.22 -8.60
N LEU A 122 -7.38 4.75 -7.36
CA LEU A 122 -7.08 5.53 -6.16
C LEU A 122 -5.61 5.43 -5.74
N LEU A 123 -4.74 4.75 -6.49
CA LEU A 123 -3.34 4.60 -6.11
C LEU A 123 -2.46 5.72 -6.69
N ASP A 124 -1.48 6.18 -5.93
CA ASP A 124 -0.46 7.14 -6.36
C ASP A 124 0.89 6.81 -5.73
N LYS A 125 1.92 6.63 -6.56
CA LYS A 125 3.28 6.30 -6.10
C LYS A 125 3.98 7.46 -5.36
N ARG A 126 3.43 8.67 -5.45
CA ARG A 126 4.02 9.90 -4.89
C ARG A 126 3.73 10.10 -3.41
N SER A 127 2.74 9.40 -2.84
CA SER A 127 2.54 9.46 -1.38
C SER A 127 3.80 8.99 -0.67
N GLU A 128 4.26 9.75 0.32
CA GLU A 128 5.49 9.47 1.09
C GLU A 128 5.18 8.94 2.50
N SER A 129 3.90 8.97 2.90
CA SER A 129 3.42 8.42 4.16
C SER A 129 2.04 7.75 4.03
N THR A 130 1.71 6.93 5.03
CA THR A 130 0.40 6.30 5.20
C THR A 130 -0.73 7.34 5.24
N TRP A 131 -0.50 8.47 5.91
CA TRP A 131 -1.53 9.50 6.06
C TRP A 131 -1.74 10.31 4.79
N GLU A 132 -0.71 10.59 4.01
CA GLU A 132 -0.89 11.19 2.68
C GLU A 132 -1.78 10.31 1.78
N SER A 133 -1.53 9.00 1.73
CA SER A 133 -2.37 8.08 0.97
C SER A 133 -3.84 8.15 1.39
N ILE A 134 -4.11 8.15 2.70
CA ILE A 134 -5.48 8.25 3.22
C ILE A 134 -6.09 9.61 2.92
N MET A 135 -5.37 10.71 3.18
CA MET A 135 -5.86 12.06 2.95
C MET A 135 -6.18 12.29 1.48
N ARG A 136 -5.39 11.75 0.55
CA ARG A 136 -5.67 11.84 -0.89
C ARG A 136 -7.01 11.20 -1.26
N VAL A 137 -7.33 10.04 -0.66
CA VAL A 137 -8.63 9.39 -0.84
C VAL A 137 -9.75 10.23 -0.24
N LEU A 138 -9.55 10.81 0.95
CA LEU A 138 -10.55 11.66 1.61
C LEU A 138 -10.83 12.95 0.81
N HIS A 139 -9.81 13.58 0.23
CA HIS A 139 -9.99 14.74 -0.66
C HIS A 139 -10.83 14.37 -1.88
N GLY A 140 -10.53 13.23 -2.52
CA GLY A 140 -11.34 12.71 -3.63
C GLY A 140 -12.79 12.44 -3.23
N ALA A 141 -13.02 11.86 -2.05
CA ALA A 141 -14.37 11.60 -1.53
C ALA A 141 -15.15 12.88 -1.17
N ALA A 142 -14.46 14.00 -0.94
CA ALA A 142 -15.04 15.31 -0.67
C ALA A 142 -15.20 16.18 -1.92
N ASP A 143 -14.92 15.65 -3.12
CA ASP A 143 -14.85 16.41 -4.38
C ASP A 143 -13.89 17.61 -4.33
N ILE A 144 -12.80 17.48 -3.56
CA ILE A 144 -11.73 18.47 -3.46
C ILE A 144 -10.51 17.95 -4.24
N PRO A 145 -10.28 18.39 -5.49
CA PRO A 145 -9.15 17.92 -6.26
C PRO A 145 -7.83 18.41 -5.64
N VAL A 146 -6.88 17.49 -5.45
CA VAL A 146 -5.55 17.78 -4.92
C VAL A 146 -4.45 17.17 -5.77
N GLU A 147 -3.32 17.88 -5.88
CA GLU A 147 -2.09 17.35 -6.48
C GLU A 147 -1.08 17.04 -5.37
N PRO A 148 -0.63 15.77 -5.25
CA PRO A 148 0.36 15.43 -4.24
C PRO A 148 1.77 15.90 -4.64
N GLN A 149 2.59 16.17 -3.63
CA GLN A 149 4.02 16.48 -3.75
C GLN A 149 4.29 17.69 -4.66
N HIS A 150 3.54 18.78 -4.43
CA HIS A 150 3.55 19.98 -5.27
C HIS A 150 4.77 20.89 -4.98
N PRO A 151 5.60 21.23 -5.98
CA PRO A 151 6.78 22.07 -5.77
C PRO A 151 6.41 23.56 -5.65
N VAL A 152 6.92 24.21 -4.60
CA VAL A 152 6.74 25.64 -4.33
C VAL A 152 8.01 26.38 -4.72
N HIS A 153 7.85 27.50 -5.43
CA HIS A 153 8.94 28.34 -5.90
C HIS A 153 8.78 29.79 -5.40
N ASP A 154 9.87 30.53 -5.27
CA ASP A 154 9.85 31.98 -5.02
C ASP A 154 9.53 32.79 -6.28
N ASP A 155 9.47 34.12 -6.14
CA ASP A 155 9.19 35.05 -7.24
C ASP A 155 10.28 35.03 -8.33
N ASP A 156 11.50 34.57 -7.99
CA ASP A 156 12.63 34.39 -8.92
C ASP A 156 12.62 32.99 -9.58
N GLY A 157 11.63 32.15 -9.28
CA GLY A 157 11.49 30.79 -9.80
C GLY A 157 12.40 29.76 -9.12
N ARG A 158 13.02 30.08 -7.99
CA ARG A 158 13.84 29.13 -7.22
C ARG A 158 12.96 28.22 -6.38
N PHE A 159 13.28 26.93 -6.36
CA PHE A 159 12.60 25.96 -5.52
C PHE A 159 12.79 26.29 -4.03
N LEU A 160 11.68 26.37 -3.31
CA LEU A 160 11.65 26.65 -1.87
C LEU A 160 11.38 25.38 -1.06
N ALA A 161 10.32 24.66 -1.42
CA ALA A 161 9.82 23.51 -0.67
C ALA A 161 8.89 22.65 -1.54
N ARG A 162 8.46 21.51 -1.00
CA ARG A 162 7.46 20.64 -1.61
C ARG A 162 6.36 20.40 -0.61
N ALA A 163 5.14 20.79 -0.96
CA ALA A 163 3.97 20.60 -0.12
C ALA A 163 3.36 19.22 -0.37
N ASP A 164 2.80 18.60 0.67
CA ASP A 164 2.16 17.28 0.55
C ASP A 164 1.03 17.30 -0.44
N PHE A 165 0.18 18.33 -0.39
CA PHE A 165 -0.91 18.54 -1.35
C PHE A 165 -1.09 20.01 -1.70
N SER A 166 -1.34 20.30 -2.98
CA SER A 166 -1.95 21.56 -3.42
C SER A 166 -3.41 21.36 -3.80
N VAL A 167 -4.29 22.27 -3.37
CA VAL A 167 -5.72 22.23 -3.74
C VAL A 167 -5.89 22.87 -5.11
N VAL A 168 -6.24 22.05 -6.10
CA VAL A 168 -6.33 22.44 -7.51
C VAL A 168 -7.31 23.60 -7.68
N GLY A 169 -6.90 24.61 -8.46
CA GLY A 169 -7.70 25.82 -8.70
C GLY A 169 -7.60 26.87 -7.59
N THR A 170 -6.74 26.67 -6.59
CA THR A 170 -6.52 27.64 -5.50
C THR A 170 -5.02 27.85 -5.22
N ARG A 171 -4.71 28.76 -4.29
CA ARG A 171 -3.35 28.95 -3.74
C ARG A 171 -3.18 28.25 -2.38
N ARG A 172 -4.03 27.29 -2.04
CA ARG A 172 -4.02 26.61 -0.74
C ARG A 172 -3.21 25.33 -0.81
N LEU A 173 -2.36 25.15 0.19
CA LEU A 173 -1.58 23.94 0.43
C LEU A 173 -2.14 23.22 1.66
N HIS A 174 -2.10 21.90 1.65
CA HIS A 174 -2.45 21.07 2.79
C HIS A 174 -1.25 20.20 3.13
N GLU A 175 -0.69 20.42 4.31
CA GLU A 175 0.46 19.70 4.84
C GLU A 175 0.03 18.81 6.00
N TYR A 176 0.52 17.57 5.98
CA TYR A 176 0.35 16.61 7.04
C TYR A 176 1.58 16.63 7.95
N ASN A 177 1.49 17.34 9.06
CA ASN A 177 2.53 17.34 10.09
C ASN A 177 2.43 16.08 10.96
N GLY A 178 3.06 15.00 10.50
CA GLY A 178 3.18 13.74 11.25
C GLY A 178 3.84 13.93 12.62
N SER A 179 3.47 13.07 13.58
CA SER A 179 4.03 13.10 14.95
C SER A 179 5.51 12.73 15.05
N ASP A 180 6.14 12.23 13.98
CA ASP A 180 7.52 11.73 13.98
C ASP A 180 8.59 12.83 13.83
N HIS A 181 8.20 14.11 13.77
CA HIS A 181 9.12 15.26 13.74
C HIS A 181 9.02 16.16 14.98
N ARG A 182 8.36 15.71 16.06
CA ARG A 182 8.12 16.54 17.23
C ARG A 182 9.32 16.52 18.20
N THR A 183 10.37 17.28 17.89
CA THR A 183 11.11 17.92 18.99
C THR A 183 10.54 19.34 19.20
N PRO A 184 10.36 19.80 20.45
CA PRO A 184 9.76 21.10 20.76
C PRO A 184 10.47 22.30 20.13
N GLU A 185 11.73 22.17 19.73
CA GLU A 185 12.52 23.28 19.20
C GLU A 185 12.09 23.72 17.79
N VAL A 186 11.44 22.87 17.00
CA VAL A 186 11.00 23.20 15.63
C VAL A 186 9.71 24.02 15.61
N GLN A 187 8.89 23.89 16.66
CA GLN A 187 7.55 24.51 16.73
C GLN A 187 7.59 26.04 16.76
N ASP A 188 8.66 26.64 17.28
CA ASP A 188 8.74 28.10 17.48
C ASP A 188 9.24 28.84 16.21
N ALA A 189 9.78 28.11 15.22
CA ALA A 189 10.29 28.66 13.97
C ALA A 189 9.23 28.73 12.85
N ASP A 190 8.34 27.74 12.77
CA ASP A 190 7.34 27.64 11.68
C ASP A 190 6.10 28.52 11.89
N LEU A 191 5.72 28.82 13.14
CA LEU A 191 4.57 29.68 13.44
C LEU A 191 4.84 31.18 13.22
N ARG A 192 6.04 31.56 12.75
CA ARG A 192 6.45 32.96 12.54
C ARG A 192 6.77 33.31 11.07
N ARG A 193 6.44 32.44 10.12
CA ARG A 193 6.50 32.73 8.67
C ARG A 193 5.12 32.75 8.04
#